data_AF-A0A7S3GQV5-F1
#
_entry.id   AF-A0A7S3GQV5-F1
#
_cell.length_a   1.000
_cell.length_b   1.000
_cell.length_c   1.000
_cell.angle_alpha   90.00
_cell.angle_beta   90.00
_cell.angle_gamma   90.00
#
_symmetry.space_group_name_H-M   'P 1'
#
loop_
_entity.id
_entity.type
_entity.pdbx_description
1 polymer ?
#
loop_
_entity_poly.entity_id
_entity_poly.type
_entity_poly.pdbx_seq_one_letter_code
_entity_poly.pdbx_strand_id
1 'polypeptide(L)'
;MLDVSPLTLGIETVGGVMTEVIARNTALPAKNSMVFTTHRDNQPALNIKVFEGERLLTKSNHLLGKFRLGGIGPAPRGTTQIEVSFEVDASGILSVSAEDKSSGTKQSLVVTQEGGRLSASQIETMLKEAEEFAEEDRQAKERADARTALEGLLLSVHGLAVGEVEGPSGEERDRLNTAIMEGKDWLASNLDAVADEIREKHAELEAVCGEISAQYGG
;
A
#
# COMPACT_ATOMS: atom_id res chain seq x y z
N MET A 1 25.49 21.49 14.17
CA MET A 1 25.25 20.16 13.58
C MET A 1 23.85 20.22 13.00
N LEU A 2 23.61 19.77 11.77
CA LEU A 2 22.26 19.65 11.23
C LEU A 2 21.70 18.33 11.75
N ASP A 3 20.61 18.38 12.51
CA ASP A 3 19.94 17.18 12.97
C ASP A 3 19.19 16.53 11.80
N VAL A 4 19.27 15.20 11.72
CA VAL A 4 18.67 14.40 10.63
C VAL A 4 17.77 13.33 11.21
N SER A 5 16.78 12.87 10.44
CA SER A 5 15.96 11.71 10.82
C SER A 5 16.83 10.45 10.93
N PRO A 6 16.89 9.76 12.08
CA PRO A 6 17.77 8.60 12.26
C PRO A 6 17.32 7.37 11.48
N LEU A 7 16.01 7.23 11.27
CA LEU A 7 15.37 6.15 10.53
C LEU A 7 14.33 6.73 9.57
N THR A 8 13.92 5.92 8.62
CA THR A 8 12.82 6.17 7.69
C THR A 8 11.50 6.09 8.44
N LEU A 9 10.61 7.05 8.18
CA LEU A 9 9.28 7.16 8.76
C LEU A 9 8.23 6.86 7.71
N GLY A 10 7.21 6.09 8.09
CA GLY A 10 6.20 5.64 7.15
C GLY A 10 4.93 5.09 7.80
N ILE A 11 4.03 4.58 6.95
CA ILE A 11 2.78 3.96 7.38
C ILE A 11 2.64 2.53 6.87
N GLU A 12 1.82 1.73 7.55
CA GLU A 12 1.38 0.43 7.04
C GLU A 12 0.36 0.60 5.92
N THR A 13 0.62 -0.04 4.78
CA THR A 13 -0.33 -0.22 3.68
C THR A 13 -0.82 -1.67 3.61
N VAL A 14 -1.67 -1.97 2.61
CA VAL A 14 -2.20 -3.33 2.39
C VAL A 14 -1.05 -4.34 2.32
N GLY A 15 -1.24 -5.50 2.93
CA GLY A 15 -0.22 -6.56 2.97
C GLY A 15 0.81 -6.42 4.10
N GLY A 16 0.69 -5.43 4.99
CA GLY A 16 1.67 -5.24 6.07
C GLY A 16 3.01 -4.68 5.58
N VAL A 17 2.98 -3.98 4.45
CA VAL A 17 4.14 -3.32 3.85
C VAL A 17 4.26 -1.90 4.40
N MET A 18 5.49 -1.46 4.67
CA MET A 18 5.78 -0.09 5.05
C MET A 18 5.91 0.77 3.79
N THR A 19 5.09 1.81 3.68
CA THR A 19 5.27 2.87 2.68
C THR A 19 5.99 4.03 3.34
N GLU A 20 7.18 4.34 2.82
CA GLU A 20 8.06 5.41 3.30
C GLU A 20 7.49 6.79 2.94
N VAL A 21 7.52 7.72 3.90
CA VAL A 21 7.06 9.10 3.72
C VAL A 21 8.19 10.10 3.98
N ILE A 22 9.04 9.88 4.99
CA ILE A 22 10.26 10.65 5.22
C ILE A 22 11.42 9.68 5.32
N ALA A 23 12.37 9.75 4.39
CA ALA A 23 13.53 8.87 4.37
C ALA A 23 14.51 9.17 5.53
N ARG A 24 15.28 8.16 5.94
CA ARG A 24 16.41 8.36 6.86
C ARG A 24 17.39 9.39 6.34
N ASN A 25 18.11 10.03 7.25
CA ASN A 25 19.07 11.10 6.99
C ASN A 25 18.46 12.38 6.37
N THR A 26 17.13 12.50 6.31
CA THR A 26 16.48 13.76 5.92
C THR A 26 16.77 14.83 6.97
N ALA A 27 17.22 16.01 6.52
CA ALA A 27 17.50 17.14 7.41
C ALA A 27 16.22 17.66 8.09
N LEU A 28 16.30 17.93 9.39
CA LEU A 28 15.19 18.45 10.19
C LEU A 28 15.25 19.98 10.32
N PRO A 29 14.11 20.68 10.37
CA PRO A 29 12.74 20.15 10.28
C PRO A 29 12.37 19.66 8.87
N ALA A 30 11.50 18.65 8.79
CA ALA A 30 11.08 18.02 7.54
C ALA A 30 9.56 17.87 7.46
N LYS A 31 9.01 18.00 6.26
CA LYS A 31 7.58 17.78 5.99
C LYS A 31 7.39 17.09 4.65
N ASN A 32 6.56 16.06 4.62
CA ASN A 32 6.17 15.40 3.38
C ASN A 32 4.72 14.90 3.47
N SER A 33 4.07 14.73 2.32
CA SER A 33 2.71 14.19 2.26
C SER A 33 2.54 13.25 1.07
N MET A 34 1.66 12.27 1.23
CA MET A 34 1.32 11.29 0.21
C MET A 34 -0.18 11.03 0.21
N VAL A 35 -0.74 10.75 -0.96
CA VAL A 35 -2.16 10.43 -1.12
C VAL A 35 -2.34 8.92 -1.24
N PHE A 36 -3.22 8.38 -0.41
CA PHE A 36 -3.61 6.98 -0.37
C PHE A 36 -5.09 6.84 -0.72
N THR A 37 -5.53 5.61 -1.00
CA THR A 37 -6.93 5.31 -1.29
C THR A 37 -7.47 4.17 -0.44
N THR A 38 -8.79 4.04 -0.36
CA THR A 38 -9.44 2.91 0.32
C THR A 38 -9.23 1.60 -0.44
N HIS A 39 -9.01 0.50 0.30
CA HIS A 39 -8.81 -0.84 -0.27
C HIS A 39 -10.12 -1.66 -0.43
N ARG A 40 -11.24 -1.20 0.14
CA ARG A 40 -12.53 -1.90 0.20
C ARG A 40 -13.66 -0.92 -0.09
N ASP A 41 -14.70 -1.42 -0.74
CA ASP A 41 -15.91 -0.64 -1.02
C ASP A 41 -16.60 -0.25 0.28
N ASN A 42 -17.15 0.96 0.33
CA ASN A 42 -17.90 1.50 1.46
C ASN A 42 -17.13 1.40 2.80
N GLN A 43 -15.81 1.55 2.75
CA GLN A 43 -14.97 1.47 3.93
C GLN A 43 -15.20 2.69 4.85
N PRO A 44 -15.80 2.53 6.04
CA PRO A 44 -16.24 3.66 6.86
C PRO A 44 -15.10 4.31 7.67
N ALA A 45 -13.94 3.66 7.73
CA ALA A 45 -12.79 4.12 8.49
C ALA A 45 -11.48 3.46 8.03
N LEU A 46 -10.37 4.16 8.30
CA LEU A 46 -8.99 3.69 8.11
C LEU A 46 -8.26 3.67 9.46
N ASN A 47 -7.48 2.63 9.69
CA ASN A 47 -6.55 2.58 10.82
C ASN A 47 -5.16 2.92 10.29
N ILE A 48 -4.66 4.09 10.63
CA ILE A 48 -3.32 4.54 10.24
C ILE A 48 -2.36 4.11 11.34
N LYS A 49 -1.38 3.28 10.98
CA LYS A 49 -0.29 2.86 11.87
C LYS A 49 0.99 3.49 11.37
N VAL A 50 1.73 4.14 12.26
CA VAL A 50 2.95 4.91 11.97
C VAL A 50 4.16 4.14 12.49
N PHE A 51 5.16 3.98 11.64
CA PHE A 51 6.37 3.20 11.94
C PHE A 51 7.63 4.00 11.69
N GLU A 52 8.71 3.61 12.37
CA GLU A 52 10.09 3.95 12.04
C GLU A 52 10.91 2.67 11.78
N GLY A 53 11.76 2.67 10.75
CA GLY A 53 12.61 1.54 10.39
C GLY A 53 12.90 1.46 8.89
N GLU A 54 13.78 0.53 8.51
CA GLU A 54 14.28 0.38 7.12
C GLU A 54 13.85 -0.95 6.47
N ARG A 55 13.07 -1.78 7.17
CA ARG A 55 12.59 -3.07 6.62
C ARG A 55 11.34 -2.86 5.76
N LEU A 56 11.13 -3.73 4.78
CA LEU A 56 9.92 -3.68 3.95
C LEU A 56 8.63 -3.95 4.75
N LEU A 57 8.65 -4.99 5.59
CA LEU A 57 7.46 -5.43 6.33
C LEU A 57 7.34 -4.72 7.68
N THR A 58 6.17 -4.16 7.96
CA THR A 58 5.93 -3.36 9.18
C THR A 58 6.13 -4.16 10.47
N LYS A 59 5.96 -5.48 10.43
CA LYS A 59 6.22 -6.40 11.56
C LYS A 59 7.67 -6.36 12.06
N SER A 60 8.60 -5.97 11.19
CA SER A 60 10.04 -5.89 11.47
C SER A 60 10.51 -4.46 11.75
N ASN A 61 9.58 -3.50 11.78
CA ASN A 61 9.86 -2.09 12.09
C ASN A 61 9.27 -1.71 13.45
N HIS A 62 9.68 -0.56 13.97
CA HIS A 62 9.22 -0.06 15.25
C HIS A 62 7.91 0.72 15.10
N LEU A 63 6.86 0.30 15.82
CA LEU A 63 5.56 0.99 15.82
C LEU A 63 5.62 2.21 16.74
N LEU A 64 5.51 3.41 16.16
CA LEU A 64 5.45 4.67 16.90
C LEU A 64 4.06 4.96 17.46
N GLY A 65 3.02 4.55 16.73
CA GLY A 65 1.65 4.71 17.19
C GLY A 65 0.62 4.44 16.11
N LYS A 66 -0.65 4.58 16.48
CA LYS A 66 -1.77 4.37 15.56
C LYS A 66 -2.95 5.25 15.91
N PHE A 67 -3.70 5.64 14.90
CA PHE A 67 -4.94 6.38 15.05
C PHE A 67 -5.95 5.95 13.99
N ARG A 68 -7.23 6.25 14.23
CA ARG A 68 -8.33 5.86 13.35
C ARG A 68 -8.95 7.09 12.71
N LEU A 69 -8.93 7.16 11.38
CA LEU A 69 -9.70 8.13 10.60
C LEU A 69 -11.07 7.52 10.29
N GLY A 70 -12.10 7.96 11.01
CA GLY A 70 -13.50 7.57 10.76
C GLY A 70 -14.24 8.61 9.92
N GLY A 71 -15.55 8.39 9.72
CA GLY A 71 -16.41 9.35 9.03
C GLY A 71 -16.26 9.36 7.50
N ILE A 72 -15.61 8.33 6.94
CA ILE A 72 -15.45 8.19 5.49
C ILE A 72 -16.81 7.80 4.90
N GLY A 73 -17.29 8.60 3.95
CA GLY A 73 -18.55 8.33 3.25
C GLY A 73 -18.50 7.04 2.42
N PRO A 74 -19.65 6.43 2.11
CA PRO A 74 -19.70 5.26 1.24
C PRO A 74 -19.22 5.63 -0.17
N ALA A 75 -18.15 5.00 -0.62
CA ALA A 75 -17.59 5.16 -1.95
C ALA A 75 -16.98 3.83 -2.43
N PRO A 76 -16.91 3.60 -3.75
CA PRO A 76 -16.14 2.49 -4.30
C PRO A 76 -14.67 2.58 -3.86
N ARG A 77 -14.01 1.44 -3.69
CA ARG A 77 -12.56 1.40 -3.43
C ARG A 77 -11.78 2.22 -4.47
N GLY A 78 -10.64 2.79 -4.07
CA GLY A 78 -9.83 3.62 -4.96
C GLY A 78 -10.36 5.05 -5.17
N THR A 79 -11.64 5.33 -4.88
CA THR A 79 -12.24 6.66 -5.11
C THR A 79 -11.86 7.66 -4.02
N THR A 80 -11.96 7.25 -2.75
CA THR A 80 -11.67 8.14 -1.62
C THR A 80 -10.18 8.42 -1.54
N GLN A 81 -9.80 9.69 -1.66
CA GLN A 81 -8.42 10.15 -1.53
C GLN A 81 -8.12 10.60 -0.10
N ILE A 82 -7.11 9.99 0.50
CA ILE A 82 -6.68 10.23 1.87
C ILE A 82 -5.28 10.81 1.83
N GLU A 83 -5.13 12.08 2.16
CA GLU A 83 -3.82 12.71 2.27
C GLU A 83 -3.23 12.44 3.65
N VAL A 84 -2.08 11.77 3.70
CA VAL A 84 -1.32 11.55 4.92
C VAL A 84 -0.11 12.46 4.89
N SER A 85 0.02 13.31 5.90
CA SER A 85 1.11 14.27 6.06
C SER A 85 1.95 13.92 7.28
N PHE A 86 3.26 13.94 7.12
CA PHE A 86 4.26 13.79 8.16
C PHE A 86 4.99 15.12 8.33
N GLU A 87 5.15 15.56 9.56
CA GLU A 87 5.91 16.75 9.93
C GLU A 87 6.80 16.42 11.13
N VAL A 88 8.10 16.61 10.98
CA VAL A 88 9.09 16.42 12.05
C VAL A 88 9.72 17.78 12.32
N ASP A 89 9.57 18.26 13.55
CA ASP A 89 10.14 19.54 13.95
C ASP A 89 11.64 19.44 14.30
N ALA A 90 12.25 20.58 14.60
CA ALA A 90 13.67 20.64 14.98
C ALA A 90 13.98 19.94 16.33
N SER A 91 12.96 19.66 17.15
CA SER A 91 13.10 18.90 18.41
C SER A 91 12.91 17.39 18.18
N GLY A 92 12.60 16.98 16.95
CA GLY A 92 12.27 15.61 16.58
C GLY A 92 10.88 15.16 17.05
N ILE A 93 9.95 16.08 17.31
CA ILE A 93 8.54 15.74 17.54
C ILE A 93 7.90 15.44 16.19
N LEU A 94 7.34 14.25 16.06
CA LEU A 94 6.65 13.80 14.85
C LEU A 94 5.15 14.08 14.99
N SER A 95 4.60 14.83 14.04
CA SER A 95 3.16 15.02 13.83
C SER A 95 2.74 14.32 12.56
N VAL A 96 1.83 13.34 12.67
CA VAL A 96 1.22 12.66 11.54
C VAL A 96 -0.25 13.03 11.48
N SER A 97 -0.74 13.43 10.32
CA SER A 97 -2.17 13.67 10.11
C SER A 97 -2.67 12.97 8.85
N ALA A 98 -3.88 12.42 8.92
CA ALA A 98 -4.59 11.90 7.76
C ALA A 98 -5.89 12.69 7.54
N GLU A 99 -6.16 13.07 6.30
CA GLU A 99 -7.31 13.86 5.90
C GLU A 99 -7.99 13.21 4.68
N ASP A 100 -9.30 12.98 4.79
CA ASP A 100 -10.12 12.67 3.62
C ASP A 100 -10.38 13.95 2.83
N LYS A 101 -9.82 14.04 1.63
CA LYS A 101 -9.88 15.25 0.79
C LYS A 101 -11.29 15.61 0.34
N SER A 102 -12.23 14.66 0.38
CA SER A 102 -13.61 14.88 -0.04
C SER A 102 -14.48 15.47 1.08
N SER A 103 -14.39 14.91 2.29
CA SER A 103 -15.18 15.36 3.43
C SER A 103 -14.48 16.41 4.31
N GLY A 104 -13.16 16.55 4.18
CA GLY A 104 -12.33 17.35 5.08
C GLY A 104 -12.15 16.71 6.46
N THR A 105 -12.64 15.48 6.66
CA THR A 105 -12.48 14.79 7.94
C THR A 105 -11.01 14.49 8.18
N LYS A 106 -10.50 14.93 9.32
CA LYS A 106 -9.09 14.82 9.68
C LYS A 106 -8.89 14.19 11.05
N GLN A 107 -7.84 13.39 11.18
CA GLN A 107 -7.33 12.88 12.45
C GLN A 107 -5.81 12.96 12.47
N SER A 108 -5.22 13.04 13.67
CA SER A 108 -3.78 13.17 13.81
C SER A 108 -3.25 12.47 15.05
N LEU A 109 -1.96 12.17 15.00
CA LEU A 109 -1.16 11.62 16.07
C LEU A 109 0.09 12.51 16.24
N VAL A 110 0.39 12.87 17.48
CA VAL A 110 1.65 13.53 17.83
C VAL A 110 2.47 12.53 18.65
N VAL A 111 3.68 12.24 18.19
CA VAL A 111 4.64 11.34 18.84
C VAL A 111 5.77 12.20 19.39
N THR A 112 5.89 12.22 20.72
CA THR A 112 6.95 12.94 21.42
C THR A 112 8.14 12.04 21.69
N GLN A 113 9.29 12.68 21.92
CA GLN A 113 10.59 12.04 22.14
C GLN A 113 10.65 11.13 23.40
N GLU A 114 9.77 11.32 24.39
CA GLU A 114 9.87 10.68 25.71
C GLU A 114 9.18 9.30 25.80
N GLY A 115 8.44 8.88 24.78
CA GLY A 115 7.46 7.79 24.88
C GLY A 115 7.81 6.44 24.23
N GLY A 116 9.05 6.20 23.80
CA GLY A 116 9.39 4.94 23.12
C GLY A 116 10.65 4.94 22.25
N ARG A 117 11.54 5.91 22.43
CA ARG A 117 12.69 6.12 21.54
C ARG A 117 13.62 4.91 21.54
N LEU A 118 13.98 4.44 20.35
CA LEU A 118 15.06 3.48 20.17
C LEU A 118 16.37 4.10 20.67
N SER A 119 17.11 3.36 21.49
CA SER A 119 18.48 3.70 21.84
C SER A 119 19.38 3.63 20.60
N ALA A 120 20.52 4.32 20.64
CA ALA A 120 21.48 4.31 19.53
C ALA A 120 21.91 2.89 19.13
N SER A 121 22.07 1.98 20.10
CA SER A 121 22.39 0.57 19.84
C SER A 121 21.23 -0.20 19.20
N GLN A 122 19.97 0.11 19.55
CA GLN A 122 18.81 -0.46 18.88
C GLN A 122 18.70 0.02 17.44
N ILE A 123 18.96 1.31 17.19
CA ILE A 123 19.00 1.87 15.82
C ILE A 123 20.08 1.17 15.01
N GLU A 124 21.30 1.05 15.53
CA GLU A 124 22.40 0.36 14.84
C GLU A 124 22.07 -1.11 14.54
N THR A 125 21.43 -1.80 15.48
CA THR A 125 20.95 -3.18 15.28
C THR A 125 19.93 -3.25 14.15
N MET A 126 18.92 -2.36 14.15
CA MET A 126 17.90 -2.32 13.10
C MET A 126 18.49 -2.01 11.72
N LEU A 127 19.48 -1.10 11.65
CA LEU A 127 20.16 -0.79 10.39
C LEU A 127 20.94 -2.00 9.87
N LYS A 128 21.64 -2.71 10.77
CA LYS A 128 22.38 -3.92 10.40
C LYS A 128 21.46 -5.04 9.93
N GLU A 129 20.35 -5.26 10.63
CA GLU A 129 19.33 -6.22 10.21
C GLU A 129 18.74 -5.81 8.85
N ALA A 130 18.43 -4.54 8.63
CA ALA A 130 17.94 -4.09 7.33
C ALA A 130 18.91 -4.37 6.18
N GLU A 131 20.22 -4.21 6.40
CA GLU A 131 21.24 -4.56 5.41
C GLU A 131 21.36 -6.07 5.20
N GLU A 132 21.33 -6.87 6.26
CA GLU A 132 21.38 -8.34 6.20
C GLU A 132 20.20 -8.93 5.42
N PHE A 133 19.01 -8.35 5.59
CA PHE A 133 17.77 -8.82 4.98
C PHE A 133 17.37 -8.05 3.71
N ALA A 134 18.23 -7.18 3.19
CA ALA A 134 17.91 -6.31 2.07
C ALA A 134 17.46 -7.08 0.81
N GLU A 135 18.10 -8.22 0.51
CA GLU A 135 17.75 -9.05 -0.64
C GLU A 135 16.42 -9.79 -0.45
N GLU A 136 16.14 -10.29 0.76
CA GLU A 136 14.85 -10.92 1.09
C GLU A 136 13.72 -9.87 0.99
N ASP A 137 13.95 -8.69 1.56
CA ASP A 137 13.01 -7.58 1.49
C ASP A 137 12.81 -7.12 0.03
N ARG A 138 13.84 -7.10 -0.81
CA ARG A 138 13.70 -6.80 -2.25
C ARG A 138 12.79 -7.81 -2.95
N GLN A 139 13.01 -9.11 -2.73
CA GLN A 139 12.19 -10.17 -3.32
C GLN A 139 10.74 -10.12 -2.81
N ALA A 140 10.56 -9.85 -1.52
CA ALA A 140 9.24 -9.68 -0.92
C ALA A 140 8.50 -8.47 -1.51
N LYS A 141 9.21 -7.36 -1.79
CA LYS A 141 8.65 -6.16 -2.43
C LYS A 141 8.18 -6.47 -3.83
N GLU A 142 9.04 -7.10 -4.64
CA GLU A 142 8.70 -7.47 -6.02
C GLU A 142 7.48 -8.39 -6.08
N ARG A 143 7.37 -9.33 -5.14
CA ARG A 143 6.20 -10.20 -4.99
C ARG A 143 4.94 -9.42 -4.59
N ALA A 144 5.04 -8.51 -3.61
CA ALA A 144 3.92 -7.70 -3.16
C ALA A 144 3.41 -6.76 -4.26
N ASP A 145 4.32 -6.14 -5.02
CA ASP A 145 3.99 -5.26 -6.14
C ASP A 145 3.33 -6.05 -7.28
N ALA A 146 3.88 -7.21 -7.65
CA ALA A 146 3.28 -8.09 -8.67
C ALA A 146 1.88 -8.57 -8.26
N ARG A 147 1.69 -8.94 -6.99
CA ARG A 147 0.37 -9.35 -6.47
C ARG A 147 -0.63 -8.21 -6.53
N THR A 148 -0.22 -7.01 -6.11
CA THR A 148 -1.07 -5.82 -6.16
C THR A 148 -1.49 -5.48 -7.58
N ALA A 149 -0.57 -5.61 -8.55
CA ALA A 149 -0.87 -5.42 -9.96
C ALA A 149 -1.92 -6.44 -10.46
N LEU A 150 -1.75 -7.73 -10.16
CA LEU A 150 -2.71 -8.78 -10.55
C LEU A 150 -4.08 -8.59 -9.89
N GLU A 151 -4.13 -8.26 -8.60
CA GLU A 151 -5.40 -7.95 -7.90
C GLU A 151 -6.09 -6.72 -8.50
N GLY A 152 -5.33 -5.71 -8.92
CA GLY A 152 -5.82 -4.53 -9.62
C GLY A 152 -6.37 -4.85 -11.01
N LEU A 153 -5.70 -5.70 -11.77
CA LEU A 153 -6.19 -6.18 -13.07
C LEU A 153 -7.49 -6.99 -12.90
N LEU A 154 -7.50 -7.98 -12.00
CA LEU A 154 -8.69 -8.80 -11.69
C LEU A 154 -9.91 -7.94 -11.33
N LEU A 155 -9.70 -6.87 -10.55
CA LEU A 155 -10.75 -5.90 -10.27
C LEU A 155 -11.25 -5.20 -11.53
N SER A 156 -10.33 -4.66 -12.31
CA SER A 156 -10.65 -3.86 -13.49
C SER A 156 -11.45 -4.69 -14.50
N VAL A 157 -11.02 -5.94 -14.71
CA VAL A 157 -11.69 -6.91 -15.59
C VAL A 157 -13.07 -7.30 -15.04
N HIS A 158 -13.20 -7.51 -13.73
CA HIS A 158 -14.50 -7.75 -13.12
C HIS A 158 -15.45 -6.55 -13.30
N GLY A 159 -14.94 -5.32 -13.23
CA GLY A 159 -15.71 -4.12 -13.55
C GLY A 159 -16.25 -4.11 -14.98
N LEU A 160 -15.44 -4.52 -15.95
CA LEU A 160 -15.85 -4.65 -17.36
C LEU A 160 -16.90 -5.74 -17.57
N ALA A 161 -16.78 -6.89 -16.89
CA ALA A 161 -17.71 -8.01 -17.04
C ALA A 161 -19.11 -7.72 -16.47
N VAL A 162 -19.21 -6.84 -15.47
CA VAL A 162 -20.45 -6.52 -14.73
C VAL A 162 -21.04 -5.16 -15.09
N GLY A 163 -20.29 -4.29 -15.79
CA GLY A 163 -20.70 -2.92 -16.13
C GLY A 163 -21.91 -2.82 -17.08
N GLU A 164 -22.61 -1.68 -17.02
CA GLU A 164 -23.82 -1.37 -17.82
C GLU A 164 -23.52 -0.83 -19.23
N VAL A 165 -22.25 -0.54 -19.56
CA VAL A 165 -21.82 -0.11 -20.90
C VAL A 165 -21.77 -1.32 -21.83
N GLU A 166 -21.96 -1.15 -23.14
CA GLU A 166 -21.77 -2.22 -24.15
C GLU A 166 -20.44 -2.94 -23.90
N GLY A 167 -20.53 -4.10 -23.24
CA GLY A 167 -19.40 -4.92 -22.82
C GLY A 167 -19.56 -6.33 -23.36
N PRO A 168 -18.57 -7.19 -23.13
CA PRO A 168 -18.58 -8.56 -23.61
C PRO A 168 -19.87 -9.27 -23.19
N SER A 169 -20.44 -10.04 -24.12
CA SER A 169 -21.72 -10.72 -23.97
C SER A 169 -21.61 -12.19 -24.36
N GLY A 170 -22.52 -13.02 -23.84
CA GLY A 170 -22.50 -14.46 -24.10
C GLY A 170 -21.16 -15.10 -23.72
N GLU A 171 -20.56 -15.81 -24.68
CA GLU A 171 -19.35 -16.62 -24.48
C GLU A 171 -18.13 -15.82 -23.99
N GLU A 172 -17.97 -14.57 -24.41
CA GLU A 172 -16.83 -13.75 -23.99
C GLU A 172 -16.95 -13.32 -22.53
N ARG A 173 -18.18 -13.03 -22.06
CA ARG A 173 -18.44 -12.74 -20.66
C ARG A 173 -18.15 -13.96 -19.79
N ASP A 174 -18.54 -15.14 -20.25
CA ASP A 174 -18.27 -16.39 -19.56
C ASP A 174 -16.77 -16.70 -19.51
N ARG A 175 -16.05 -16.40 -20.61
CA ARG A 175 -14.58 -16.52 -20.67
C ARG A 175 -13.89 -15.56 -19.70
N LEU A 176 -14.33 -14.30 -19.61
CA LEU A 176 -13.82 -13.34 -18.63
C LEU A 176 -14.11 -13.76 -17.19
N ASN A 177 -15.33 -14.18 -16.89
CA ASN A 177 -15.71 -14.62 -15.55
C ASN A 177 -14.89 -15.84 -15.13
N THR A 178 -14.64 -16.77 -16.05
CA THR A 178 -13.76 -17.91 -15.82
C THR A 178 -12.33 -17.46 -15.53
N ALA A 179 -11.76 -16.59 -16.36
CA ALA A 179 -10.40 -16.07 -16.15
C ALA A 179 -10.25 -15.28 -14.83
N ILE A 180 -11.28 -14.50 -14.43
CA ILE A 180 -11.31 -13.81 -13.12
C ILE A 180 -11.30 -14.83 -11.98
N MET A 181 -12.14 -15.87 -12.07
CA MET A 181 -12.23 -16.90 -11.04
C MET A 181 -10.92 -17.66 -10.92
N GLU A 182 -10.35 -18.12 -12.03
CA GLU A 182 -9.06 -18.80 -12.07
C GLU A 182 -7.93 -17.95 -11.51
N GLY A 183 -7.87 -16.66 -11.83
CA GLY A 183 -6.86 -15.75 -11.30
C GLY A 183 -7.00 -15.54 -9.78
N LYS A 184 -8.23 -15.43 -9.27
CA LYS A 184 -8.50 -15.34 -7.82
C LYS A 184 -8.11 -16.64 -7.10
N ASP A 185 -8.50 -17.79 -7.65
CA ASP A 185 -8.20 -19.10 -7.07
C ASP A 185 -6.71 -19.40 -7.10
N TRP A 186 -6.02 -18.98 -8.17
CA TRP A 186 -4.57 -19.08 -8.27
C TRP A 186 -3.87 -18.23 -7.19
N LEU A 187 -4.29 -16.97 -6.99
CA LEU A 187 -3.75 -16.11 -5.92
C LEU A 187 -4.01 -16.66 -4.51
N ALA A 188 -5.12 -17.36 -4.32
CA ALA A 188 -5.47 -17.99 -3.05
C ALA A 188 -4.67 -19.27 -2.79
N SER A 189 -4.37 -20.04 -3.85
CA SER A 189 -3.67 -21.33 -3.77
C SER A 189 -2.14 -21.17 -3.79
N ASN A 190 -1.64 -20.11 -4.41
CA ASN A 190 -0.21 -19.83 -4.56
C ASN A 190 0.18 -18.64 -3.70
N LEU A 191 -0.09 -18.74 -2.39
CA LEU A 191 0.25 -17.67 -1.47
C LEU A 191 1.73 -17.31 -1.55
N ASP A 192 2.59 -18.32 -1.75
CA ASP A 192 4.05 -18.24 -1.78
C ASP A 192 4.70 -18.09 -3.16
N ALA A 193 3.90 -17.85 -4.20
CA ALA A 193 4.43 -17.63 -5.54
C ALA A 193 5.47 -16.50 -5.58
N VAL A 194 6.52 -16.69 -6.37
CA VAL A 194 7.52 -15.65 -6.60
C VAL A 194 6.99 -14.59 -7.58
N ALA A 195 7.64 -13.43 -7.62
CA ALA A 195 7.18 -12.30 -8.42
C ALA A 195 7.00 -12.65 -9.90
N ASP A 196 7.89 -13.47 -10.48
CA ASP A 196 7.82 -13.87 -11.88
C ASP A 196 6.61 -14.76 -12.18
N GLU A 197 6.28 -15.73 -11.32
CA GLU A 197 5.07 -16.56 -11.48
C GLU A 197 3.79 -15.71 -11.42
N ILE A 198 3.76 -14.71 -10.53
CA ILE A 198 2.61 -13.78 -10.44
C ILE A 198 2.51 -12.91 -11.69
N ARG A 199 3.64 -12.46 -12.25
CA ARG A 199 3.68 -11.68 -13.50
C ARG A 199 3.27 -12.52 -14.71
N GLU A 200 3.65 -13.79 -14.76
CA GLU A 200 3.17 -14.72 -15.79
C GLU A 200 1.64 -14.85 -15.71
N LYS A 201 1.08 -15.05 -14.51
CA LYS A 201 -0.37 -15.10 -14.33
C LYS A 201 -1.06 -13.79 -14.70
N HIS A 202 -0.44 -12.64 -14.42
CA HIS A 202 -0.91 -11.33 -14.88
C HIS A 202 -0.94 -11.25 -16.40
N ALA A 203 0.14 -11.64 -17.07
CA ALA A 203 0.24 -11.61 -18.53
C ALA A 203 -0.79 -12.54 -19.20
N GLU A 204 -1.06 -13.72 -18.62
CA GLU A 204 -2.12 -14.62 -19.09
C GLU A 204 -3.51 -13.94 -19.05
N LEU A 205 -3.86 -13.32 -17.92
CA LEU A 205 -5.13 -12.61 -17.78
C LEU A 205 -5.23 -11.42 -18.73
N GLU A 206 -4.15 -10.65 -18.86
CA GLU A 206 -4.06 -9.51 -19.77
C GLU A 206 -4.23 -9.94 -21.23
N ALA A 207 -3.64 -11.06 -21.64
CA ALA A 207 -3.82 -11.63 -22.98
C ALA A 207 -5.28 -11.99 -23.27
N VAL A 208 -5.97 -12.64 -22.32
CA VAL A 208 -7.40 -12.96 -22.45
C VAL A 208 -8.24 -11.68 -22.60
N CYS A 209 -7.93 -10.64 -21.82
CA CYS A 209 -8.62 -9.35 -21.94
C CYS A 209 -8.34 -8.65 -23.28
N GLY A 210 -7.10 -8.75 -23.78
CA GLY A 210 -6.70 -8.20 -25.07
C GLY A 210 -7.42 -8.87 -26.25
N GLU A 211 -7.54 -10.20 -26.24
CA GLU A 211 -8.28 -10.96 -27.26
C GLU A 211 -9.74 -10.53 -27.35
N ILE A 212 -10.39 -10.37 -26.20
CA ILE A 212 -11.80 -9.98 -26.13
C ILE A 212 -11.95 -8.52 -26.56
N SER A 213 -11.07 -7.61 -26.11
CA SER A 213 -11.15 -6.19 -26.49
C SER A 213 -10.93 -5.96 -27.99
N ALA A 214 -10.06 -6.75 -28.63
CA ALA A 214 -9.81 -6.66 -30.07
C ALA A 214 -11.02 -7.03 -30.93
N GLN A 215 -11.97 -7.82 -30.40
CA GLN A 215 -13.20 -8.20 -31.10
C GLN A 215 -14.25 -7.06 -31.13
N TYR A 216 -14.13 -6.06 -30.24
CA TYR A 216 -15.04 -4.90 -30.15
C TYR A 216 -14.45 -3.60 -30.71
N GLY A 217 -13.17 -3.58 -31.07
CA GLY A 217 -12.43 -2.40 -31.54
C GLY A 217 -12.39 -2.19 -33.06
N GLY A 218 -13.47 -2.52 -33.78
CA GLY A 218 -13.62 -2.34 -35.24
C GLY A 218 -14.82 -1.51 -35.62
#